data_AF-A0A661JRC1-F1
#
_entry.id   AF-A0A661JRC1-F1
#
_cell.length_a   1.000
_cell.length_b   1.000
_cell.length_c   1.000
_cell.angle_alpha   90.00
_cell.angle_beta   90.00
_cell.angle_gamma   90.00
#
_symmetry.space_group_name_H-M   'P 1'
#
loop_
_entity.id
_entity.type
_entity.pdbx_description
1 polymer ?
#
loop_
_entity_poly.entity_id
_entity_poly.type
_entity_poly.pdbx_seq_one_letter_code
_entity_poly.pdbx_strand_id
1 'polypeptide(L)'
;MKSVSRSKKAGLPPGSLVHVGERKVGRAKIRVISYSQRQYRETEVGSVEECISLKHPPGVSWINVSGIHNVGMVEALGKHLGLHPLVMEDIVNSEQRPKLEDFADYVFMVLRVPYVDEESGRLKSEQVSIICGSELVVTFLERDTGVFSPIVERLRTEGSRVRNLG
;
A
#
# COMPACT_ATOMS: atom_id res chain seq x y z
N MET A 1 2.49 19.12 -13.99
CA MET A 1 1.22 18.43 -13.64
C MET A 1 0.65 19.04 -12.37
N LYS A 2 -0.68 19.18 -12.24
CA LYS A 2 -1.31 19.92 -11.11
C LYS A 2 -1.20 19.10 -9.82
N SER A 3 -0.42 19.56 -8.85
CA SER A 3 -0.48 19.07 -7.47
C SER A 3 -1.72 19.65 -6.77
N VAL A 4 -2.40 18.83 -5.99
CA VAL A 4 -3.44 19.30 -5.07
C VAL A 4 -2.75 19.58 -3.75
N SER A 5 -2.59 20.87 -3.39
CA SER A 5 -1.97 21.24 -2.12
C SER A 5 -2.92 20.99 -0.95
N ARG A 6 -2.37 20.81 0.25
CA ARG A 6 -3.12 20.67 1.52
C ARG A 6 -4.21 21.72 1.71
N SER A 7 -4.06 22.91 1.13
CA SER A 7 -5.06 23.99 1.18
C SER A 7 -6.43 23.56 0.64
N LYS A 8 -6.48 22.66 -0.35
CA LYS A 8 -7.75 22.14 -0.91
C LYS A 8 -8.48 21.16 0.00
N LYS A 9 -7.84 20.67 1.08
CA LYS A 9 -8.45 19.83 2.11
C LYS A 9 -9.06 20.66 3.26
N ALA A 10 -8.73 21.95 3.34
CA ALA A 10 -9.22 22.81 4.41
C ALA A 10 -10.75 22.93 4.38
N GLY A 11 -11.40 22.62 5.51
CA GLY A 11 -12.86 22.71 5.67
C GLY A 11 -13.64 21.44 5.29
N LEU A 12 -12.98 20.39 4.82
CA LEU A 12 -13.63 19.08 4.63
C LEU A 12 -13.76 18.33 5.96
N PRO A 13 -14.83 17.53 6.15
CA PRO A 13 -14.98 16.72 7.34
C PRO A 13 -13.86 15.65 7.42
N PRO A 14 -13.43 15.26 8.63
CA PRO A 14 -12.52 14.14 8.82
C PRO A 14 -13.05 12.86 8.17
N GLY A 15 -12.16 12.08 7.56
CA GLY A 15 -12.46 10.91 6.74
C GLY A 15 -12.69 11.20 5.26
N SER A 16 -12.61 12.46 4.82
CA SER A 16 -12.77 12.83 3.41
C SER A 16 -11.57 12.38 2.58
N LEU A 17 -11.80 11.49 1.62
CA LEU A 17 -10.77 10.95 0.76
C LEU A 17 -10.47 11.91 -0.40
N VAL A 18 -9.45 12.74 -0.22
CA VAL A 18 -8.92 13.61 -1.27
C VAL A 18 -7.45 13.28 -1.45
N HIS A 19 -7.06 12.88 -2.66
CA HIS A 19 -5.65 12.70 -2.95
C HIS A 19 -4.92 14.04 -2.89
N VAL A 20 -4.01 14.15 -1.93
CA VAL A 20 -3.06 15.26 -1.76
C VAL A 20 -1.69 14.75 -2.17
N GLY A 21 -0.98 15.53 -2.98
CA GLY A 21 0.31 15.16 -3.56
C GLY A 21 0.37 15.30 -5.09
N GLU A 22 1.50 14.90 -5.66
CA GLU A 22 1.66 14.83 -7.11
C GLU A 22 0.97 13.58 -7.65
N ARG A 23 0.03 13.76 -8.60
CA ARG A 23 -0.49 12.63 -9.37
C ARG A 23 0.60 12.12 -10.29
N LYS A 24 1.26 11.02 -9.92
CA LYS A 24 2.22 10.33 -10.79
C LYS A 24 1.47 9.65 -11.94
N VAL A 25 1.99 9.76 -13.16
CA VAL A 25 1.41 9.10 -14.35
C VAL A 25 1.61 7.59 -14.20
N GLY A 26 0.53 6.81 -14.27
CA GLY A 26 0.59 5.35 -14.24
C GLY A 26 -0.78 4.74 -13.96
N ARG A 27 -1.02 3.52 -14.46
CA ARG A 27 -2.23 2.76 -14.13
C ARG A 27 -2.10 2.25 -12.69
N ALA A 28 -3.15 2.43 -11.89
CA ALA A 28 -3.23 1.79 -10.59
C ALA A 28 -3.21 0.26 -10.75
N LYS A 29 -2.45 -0.43 -9.90
CA LYS A 29 -2.25 -1.89 -9.95
C LYS A 29 -2.44 -2.49 -8.57
N ILE A 30 -2.98 -3.69 -8.55
CA ILE A 30 -3.08 -4.51 -7.35
C ILE A 30 -2.36 -5.82 -7.64
N ARG A 31 -1.44 -6.19 -6.76
CA ARG A 31 -0.77 -7.49 -6.80
C ARG A 31 -1.02 -8.22 -5.50
N VAL A 32 -1.43 -9.47 -5.58
CA VAL A 32 -1.64 -10.34 -4.44
C VAL A 32 -0.51 -11.37 -4.41
N ILE A 33 0.20 -11.43 -3.29
CA ILE A 33 1.23 -12.43 -3.02
C ILE A 33 0.73 -13.25 -1.84
N SER A 34 0.44 -14.52 -2.07
CA SER A 34 0.03 -15.46 -1.02
C SER A 34 1.18 -16.43 -0.78
N TYR A 35 1.62 -16.55 0.47
CA TYR A 35 2.74 -17.42 0.80
C TYR A 35 2.58 -18.12 2.14
N SER A 36 3.17 -19.30 2.23
CA SER A 36 3.37 -20.08 3.46
C SER A 36 4.78 -20.67 3.44
N GLN A 37 5.10 -21.51 4.42
CA GLN A 37 6.38 -22.23 4.43
C GLN A 37 6.60 -23.07 3.16
N ARG A 38 5.51 -23.57 2.54
CA ARG A 38 5.57 -24.54 1.42
C ARG A 38 5.13 -23.97 0.08
N GLN A 39 4.29 -22.94 0.07
CA GLN A 39 3.66 -22.45 -1.15
C GLN A 39 3.92 -20.96 -1.34
N TYR A 40 3.97 -20.55 -2.60
CA TYR A 40 4.03 -19.16 -3.03
C TYR A 40 3.19 -19.00 -4.30
N ARG A 41 2.35 -17.97 -4.32
CA ARG A 41 1.59 -17.55 -5.49
C ARG A 41 1.63 -16.04 -5.58
N GLU A 42 1.80 -15.53 -6.80
CA GLU A 42 1.77 -14.11 -7.11
C GLU A 42 0.82 -13.89 -8.28
N THR A 43 -0.08 -12.92 -8.17
CA THR A 43 -1.07 -12.62 -9.20
C THR A 43 -1.33 -11.12 -9.24
N GLU A 44 -1.23 -10.51 -10.42
CA GLU A 44 -1.72 -9.14 -10.66
C GLU A 44 -3.22 -9.23 -10.98
N VAL A 45 -4.02 -8.43 -10.29
CA VAL A 45 -5.49 -8.46 -10.39
C VAL A 45 -6.02 -7.14 -10.92
N GLY A 46 -7.14 -7.21 -11.64
CA GLY A 46 -7.76 -6.06 -12.29
C GLY A 46 -8.71 -5.28 -11.38
N SER A 47 -9.19 -5.89 -10.29
CA SER A 47 -10.17 -5.30 -9.39
C SER A 47 -9.96 -5.66 -7.92
N VAL A 48 -10.63 -4.92 -7.04
CA VAL A 48 -10.61 -5.16 -5.60
C VAL A 48 -11.34 -6.47 -5.26
N GLU A 49 -12.39 -6.81 -5.98
CA GLU A 49 -13.18 -8.04 -5.80
C GLU A 49 -12.33 -9.29 -6.09
N GLU A 50 -11.54 -9.25 -7.18
CA GLU A 50 -10.60 -10.32 -7.52
C GLU A 50 -9.48 -10.43 -6.47
N CYS A 51 -8.99 -9.31 -5.95
CA CYS A 51 -8.02 -9.31 -4.86
C CYS A 51 -8.53 -10.05 -3.62
N ILE A 52 -9.79 -9.83 -3.25
CA ILE A 52 -10.41 -10.42 -2.05
C ILE A 52 -10.62 -11.93 -2.23
N SER A 53 -10.98 -12.38 -3.42
CA SER A 53 -11.22 -13.81 -3.69
C SER A 53 -9.93 -14.66 -3.69
N LEU A 54 -8.77 -14.02 -3.90
CA LEU A 54 -7.45 -14.67 -3.87
C LEU A 54 -6.83 -14.79 -2.47
N LYS A 55 -7.50 -14.30 -1.43
CA LYS A 55 -7.09 -14.56 -0.04
C LYS A 55 -7.27 -16.05 0.25
N HIS A 56 -6.17 -16.76 0.45
CA HIS A 56 -6.16 -18.21 0.63
C HIS A 56 -5.40 -18.59 1.92
N PRO A 57 -6.09 -18.88 3.02
CA PRO A 57 -5.46 -19.56 4.15
C PRO A 57 -5.15 -21.03 3.79
N PRO A 58 -4.11 -21.64 4.38
CA PRO A 58 -3.25 -21.09 5.44
C PRO A 58 -2.08 -20.25 4.90
N GLY A 59 -1.65 -19.25 5.68
CA GLY A 59 -0.46 -18.43 5.40
C GLY A 59 -0.75 -16.93 5.36
N VAL A 60 0.22 -16.16 4.88
CA VAL A 60 0.13 -14.70 4.79
C VAL A 60 -0.32 -14.29 3.38
N SER A 61 -1.32 -13.41 3.33
CA SER A 61 -1.70 -12.70 2.10
C SER A 61 -1.10 -11.29 2.13
N TRP A 62 -0.27 -10.96 1.14
CA TRP A 62 0.25 -9.61 0.95
C TRP A 62 -0.39 -8.96 -0.27
N ILE A 63 -1.19 -7.92 -0.04
CA ILE A 63 -1.80 -7.10 -1.08
C ILE A 63 -0.93 -5.86 -1.30
N ASN A 64 -0.31 -5.78 -2.47
CA ASN A 64 0.51 -4.64 -2.87
C ASN A 64 -0.24 -3.75 -3.86
N VAL A 65 -0.62 -2.55 -3.43
CA VAL A 65 -1.38 -1.56 -4.18
C VAL A 65 -0.46 -0.43 -4.62
N SER A 66 -0.34 -0.22 -5.92
CA SER A 66 0.40 0.91 -6.50
C SER A 66 -0.56 1.86 -7.19
N GLY A 67 -0.36 3.17 -7.00
CA GLY A 67 -1.21 4.21 -7.58
C GLY A 67 -2.33 4.67 -6.66
N ILE A 68 -1.99 5.12 -5.44
CA ILE A 68 -2.94 5.69 -4.47
C ILE A 68 -3.72 6.92 -4.97
N HIS A 69 -3.31 7.49 -6.12
CA HIS A 69 -4.07 8.55 -6.78
C HIS A 69 -5.46 8.08 -7.25
N ASN A 70 -5.67 6.78 -7.43
CA ASN A 70 -6.98 6.18 -7.63
C ASN A 70 -7.68 6.01 -6.27
N VAL A 71 -8.31 7.10 -5.81
CA VAL A 71 -9.00 7.15 -4.52
C VAL A 71 -10.13 6.11 -4.41
N GLY A 72 -10.87 5.87 -5.49
CA GLY A 72 -11.97 4.89 -5.48
C GLY A 72 -11.51 3.46 -5.22
N MET A 73 -10.34 3.09 -5.77
CA MET A 73 -9.72 1.78 -5.50
C MET A 73 -9.26 1.66 -4.04
N VAL A 74 -8.64 2.72 -3.49
CA VAL A 74 -8.21 2.74 -2.07
C VAL A 74 -9.42 2.66 -1.14
N GLU A 75 -10.48 3.41 -1.45
CA GLU A 75 -11.72 3.40 -0.67
C GLU A 75 -12.41 2.04 -0.70
N ALA A 76 -12.55 1.44 -1.89
CA ALA A 76 -13.18 0.13 -2.04
C ALA A 76 -12.42 -0.94 -1.25
N LEU A 77 -11.10 -1.01 -1.41
CA LEU A 77 -10.28 -1.96 -0.67
C LEU A 77 -10.32 -1.68 0.84
N GLY A 78 -10.17 -0.42 1.24
CA GLY A 78 -10.18 -0.04 2.66
C GLY A 78 -11.50 -0.37 3.35
N LYS A 79 -12.64 -0.12 2.71
CA LYS A 79 -13.96 -0.53 3.23
C LYS A 79 -14.08 -2.04 3.38
N HIS A 80 -13.62 -2.80 2.37
CA HIS A 80 -13.63 -4.27 2.44
C HIS A 80 -12.74 -4.83 3.56
N LEU A 81 -11.67 -4.13 3.91
CA LEU A 81 -10.75 -4.50 4.98
C LEU A 81 -11.15 -3.93 6.35
N GLY A 82 -12.21 -3.12 6.43
CA GLY A 82 -12.62 -2.47 7.68
C GLY A 82 -11.65 -1.38 8.15
N LEU A 83 -10.88 -0.76 7.25
CA LEU A 83 -9.95 0.31 7.62
C LEU A 83 -10.71 1.55 8.11
N HIS A 84 -10.21 2.15 9.18
CA HIS A 84 -10.79 3.38 9.71
C HIS A 84 -10.73 4.50 8.64
N PRO A 85 -11.76 5.37 8.50
CA PRO A 85 -11.77 6.44 7.51
C PRO A 85 -10.55 7.36 7.55
N LEU A 86 -10.04 7.67 8.74
CA LEU A 86 -8.82 8.48 8.91
C LEU A 86 -7.56 7.78 8.37
N VAL A 87 -7.50 6.45 8.46
CA VAL A 87 -6.40 5.67 7.88
C VAL A 87 -6.42 5.76 6.36
N MET A 88 -7.60 5.59 5.75
CA MET A 88 -7.75 5.76 4.29
C MET A 88 -7.43 7.18 3.84
N GLU A 89 -7.83 8.19 4.62
CA GLU A 89 -7.52 9.60 4.38
C GLU A 89 -6.00 9.85 4.39
N ASP A 90 -5.27 9.21 5.30
CA ASP A 90 -3.81 9.32 5.39
C ASP A 90 -3.10 8.56 4.27
N ILE A 91 -3.64 7.42 3.84
CA ILE A 91 -3.11 6.65 2.72
C ILE A 91 -3.14 7.49 1.42
N VAL A 92 -4.23 8.22 1.15
CA VAL A 92 -4.35 9.03 -0.08
C VAL A 92 -3.65 10.40 0.02
N ASN A 93 -3.22 10.80 1.22
CA ASN A 93 -2.43 12.00 1.44
C ASN A 93 -0.94 11.66 1.43
N SER A 94 -0.24 11.85 0.31
CA SER A 94 1.18 11.45 0.18
C SER A 94 2.18 12.41 0.84
N GLU A 95 1.69 13.42 1.54
CA GLU A 95 2.51 14.35 2.33
C GLU A 95 2.47 14.03 3.83
N GLN A 96 1.98 12.86 4.25
CA GLN A 96 1.97 12.52 5.67
C GLN A 96 3.38 12.33 6.22
N ARG A 97 3.56 12.71 7.49
CA ARG A 97 4.79 12.42 8.23
C ARG A 97 4.80 10.93 8.62
N PRO A 98 5.98 10.30 8.69
CA PRO A 98 6.06 8.94 9.20
C PRO A 98 5.42 8.81 10.59
N LYS A 99 4.64 7.75 10.77
CA LYS A 99 3.92 7.46 12.01
C LYS A 99 3.56 5.99 12.10
N LEU A 100 3.22 5.56 13.31
CA LEU A 100 2.68 4.24 13.61
C LEU A 100 1.47 4.43 14.51
N GLU A 101 0.38 3.76 14.18
CA GLU A 101 -0.86 3.76 14.93
C GLU A 101 -1.32 2.32 15.14
N ASP A 102 -1.67 1.99 16.37
CA ASP A 102 -2.14 0.66 16.76
C ASP A 102 -3.67 0.65 16.82
N PHE A 103 -4.30 -0.28 16.11
CA PHE A 103 -5.73 -0.52 16.10
C PHE A 103 -5.99 -1.96 16.58
N ALA A 104 -7.21 -2.23 17.05
CA ALA A 104 -7.57 -3.53 17.61
C ALA A 104 -7.24 -4.72 16.69
N ASP A 105 -7.42 -4.55 15.37
CA ASP A 105 -7.28 -5.63 14.38
C ASP A 105 -6.01 -5.51 13.50
N TYR A 106 -5.31 -4.37 13.53
CA TYR A 106 -4.16 -4.10 12.67
C TYR A 106 -3.27 -2.97 13.18
N VAL A 107 -2.01 -2.98 12.77
CA VAL A 107 -1.09 -1.85 12.90
C VAL A 107 -1.05 -1.08 11.59
N PHE A 108 -1.20 0.24 11.65
CA PHE A 108 -1.04 1.15 10.52
C PHE A 108 0.30 1.88 10.62
N MET A 109 1.07 1.88 9.54
CA MET A 109 2.35 2.58 9.44
C MET A 109 2.39 3.45 8.20
N VAL A 110 2.95 4.64 8.35
CA VAL A 110 3.34 5.52 7.24
C VAL A 110 4.86 5.65 7.27
N LEU A 111 5.52 5.34 6.15
CA LEU A 111 6.96 5.41 5.98
C LEU A 111 7.30 6.28 4.77
N ARG A 112 8.57 6.71 4.68
CA ARG A 112 9.12 7.46 3.54
C ARG A 112 10.27 6.69 2.93
N VAL A 113 10.18 6.42 1.64
CA VAL A 113 11.24 5.76 0.86
C VAL A 113 11.99 6.85 0.08
N PRO A 114 13.26 7.13 0.41
CA PRO A 114 14.06 8.09 -0.36
C PRO A 114 14.41 7.52 -1.73
N TYR A 115 14.45 8.38 -2.75
CA TYR A 115 14.93 8.04 -4.09
C TYR A 115 15.57 9.27 -4.74
N VAL A 116 16.51 9.04 -5.67
CA VAL A 116 17.07 10.12 -6.49
C VAL A 116 16.19 10.27 -7.72
N ASP A 117 15.68 11.48 -7.93
CA ASP A 117 14.88 11.83 -9.10
C ASP A 117 15.79 11.97 -10.32
N GLU A 118 15.62 11.11 -11.34
CA GLU A 118 16.54 11.03 -12.48
C GLU A 118 16.61 12.34 -13.29
N GLU A 119 15.49 13.06 -13.40
CA GLU A 119 15.41 14.30 -14.16
C GLU A 119 16.10 15.48 -13.45
N SER A 120 15.83 15.65 -12.15
CA SER A 120 16.37 16.78 -11.38
C SER A 120 17.68 16.49 -10.63
N GLY A 121 18.08 15.23 -10.51
CA GLY A 121 19.21 14.77 -9.69
C GLY A 121 19.01 14.98 -8.18
N ARG A 122 17.81 15.36 -7.74
CA ARG A 122 17.52 15.70 -6.34
C ARG A 122 17.03 14.49 -5.56
N LEU A 123 17.41 14.43 -4.29
CA LEU A 123 16.83 13.48 -3.34
C LEU A 123 15.35 13.85 -3.10
N LYS A 124 14.46 12.95 -3.45
CA LYS A 124 13.03 13.00 -3.13
C LYS A 124 12.68 11.81 -2.24
N SER A 125 11.45 11.78 -1.76
CA SER A 125 10.91 10.61 -1.07
C SER A 125 9.46 10.38 -1.46
N GLU A 126 9.04 9.12 -1.46
CA GLU A 126 7.64 8.73 -1.62
C GLU A 126 7.11 8.14 -0.33
N GLN A 127 5.81 8.30 -0.13
CA GLN A 127 5.10 7.65 0.95
C GLN A 127 4.85 6.17 0.63
N VAL A 128 5.08 5.33 1.63
CA VAL A 128 4.61 3.95 1.66
C VAL A 128 3.76 3.78 2.89
N SER A 129 2.50 3.39 2.71
CA SER A 129 1.59 3.12 3.82
C SER A 129 1.40 1.61 3.96
N ILE A 130 1.46 1.09 5.18
CA ILE A 130 1.43 -0.35 5.46
C ILE A 130 0.35 -0.63 6.50
N ILE A 131 -0.52 -1.59 6.20
CA ILE A 131 -1.43 -2.22 7.15
C ILE A 131 -0.88 -3.61 7.45
N CYS A 132 -0.69 -3.93 8.72
CA CYS A 132 -0.21 -5.22 9.17
C CYS A 132 -1.22 -5.83 10.16
N GLY A 133 -1.91 -6.89 9.74
CA GLY A 133 -2.76 -7.74 10.59
C GLY A 133 -2.17 -9.13 10.75
N SER A 134 -2.89 -10.05 11.40
CA SER A 134 -2.36 -11.38 11.77
C SER A 134 -1.89 -12.24 10.58
N GLU A 135 -2.63 -12.24 9.47
CA GLU A 135 -2.31 -13.02 8.26
C GLU A 135 -2.40 -12.16 6.99
N LEU A 136 -2.36 -10.84 7.15
CA LEU A 136 -2.59 -9.89 6.09
C LEU A 136 -1.59 -8.73 6.18
N VAL A 137 -0.88 -8.50 5.08
CA VAL A 137 -0.10 -7.28 4.88
C VAL A 137 -0.69 -6.53 3.70
N VAL A 138 -0.91 -5.23 3.83
CA VAL A 138 -1.34 -4.38 2.71
C VAL A 138 -0.39 -3.22 2.58
N THR A 139 0.20 -3.03 1.41
CA THR A 139 1.08 -1.90 1.12
C THR A 139 0.45 -1.00 0.07
N PHE A 140 0.47 0.30 0.32
CA PHE A 140 -0.01 1.33 -0.59
C PHE A 140 1.15 2.23 -1.01
N LEU A 141 1.40 2.31 -2.33
CA LEU A 141 2.46 3.12 -2.93
C LEU A 141 1.91 4.17 -3.89
N GLU A 142 2.63 5.28 -4.01
CA GLU A 142 2.38 6.32 -5.03
C GLU A 142 2.53 5.78 -6.46
N ARG A 143 3.55 4.95 -6.68
CA ARG A 143 3.84 4.26 -7.96
C ARG A 143 4.53 2.93 -7.70
N ASP A 144 4.56 2.07 -8.71
CA ASP A 144 5.32 0.81 -8.65
C ASP A 144 6.81 1.11 -8.86
N THR A 145 7.58 1.09 -7.76
CA THR A 145 9.03 1.35 -7.77
C THR A 145 9.88 0.10 -7.67
N GLY A 146 9.27 -1.07 -7.43
CA GLY A 146 10.03 -2.27 -7.09
C GLY A 146 10.79 -2.19 -5.76
N VAL A 147 10.47 -1.24 -4.86
CA VAL A 147 11.12 -1.12 -3.52
C VAL A 147 11.05 -2.44 -2.73
N PHE A 148 10.01 -3.23 -2.98
CA PHE A 148 9.76 -4.50 -2.34
C PHE A 148 10.33 -5.71 -3.07
N SER A 149 10.90 -5.55 -4.27
CA SER A 149 11.45 -6.66 -5.06
C SER A 149 12.41 -7.56 -4.27
N PRO A 150 13.35 -7.05 -3.44
CA PRO A 150 14.22 -7.92 -2.65
C PRO A 150 13.46 -8.81 -1.65
N ILE A 151 12.31 -8.37 -1.14
CA ILE A 151 11.47 -9.18 -0.24
C ILE A 151 10.70 -10.22 -1.08
N VAL A 152 10.12 -9.81 -2.20
CA VAL A 152 9.41 -10.69 -3.13
C VAL A 152 10.30 -11.83 -3.63
N GLU A 153 11.54 -11.55 -4.03
CA GLU A 153 12.48 -12.59 -4.47
C GLU A 153 12.82 -13.59 -3.34
N ARG A 154 13.00 -13.11 -2.11
CA ARG A 154 13.19 -14.00 -0.94
C ARG A 154 11.94 -14.83 -0.66
N LEU A 155 10.76 -14.26 -0.86
CA LEU A 155 9.50 -14.99 -0.75
C LEU A 155 9.31 -16.00 -1.88
N ARG A 156 9.96 -15.88 -3.04
CA ARG A 156 9.93 -16.92 -4.10
C ARG A 156 10.83 -18.11 -3.80
N THR A 157 11.90 -17.91 -3.04
CA THR A 157 12.81 -18.99 -2.62
C THR A 157 12.17 -19.87 -1.55
N GLU A 158 12.03 -21.16 -1.83
CA GLU A 158 11.57 -22.16 -0.86
C GLU A 158 12.55 -22.28 0.33
N GLY A 159 12.01 -22.44 1.54
CA GLY A 159 12.82 -22.55 2.76
C GLY A 159 13.49 -21.25 3.23
N SER A 160 13.21 -20.09 2.60
CA SER A 160 13.76 -18.82 3.05
C SER A 160 13.26 -18.48 4.46
N ARG A 161 14.13 -17.85 5.27
CA ARG A 161 13.76 -17.47 6.65
C ARG A 161 12.51 -16.58 6.70
N VAL A 162 12.28 -15.75 5.67
CA VAL A 162 11.12 -14.85 5.59
C VAL A 162 9.80 -15.63 5.52
N ARG A 163 9.77 -16.83 4.93
CA ARG A 163 8.57 -17.69 4.92
C ARG A 163 8.31 -18.41 6.25
N ASN A 164 9.32 -18.52 7.12
CA ASN A 164 9.29 -19.33 8.34
C ASN A 164 9.16 -18.51 9.64
N LEU A 165 9.24 -17.18 9.55
CA LEU A 165 9.20 -16.25 10.69
C LEU A 165 7.83 -15.56 10.87
N GLY A 166 6.79 -16.09 10.21
CA GLY A 166 5.40 -15.70 10.39
C GLY A 166 4.66 -16.73 11.23
#